data_AF-A0A418MFM8-F1
#
_entry.id   AF-A0A418MFM8-F1
#
_cell.length_a   1.000
_cell.length_b   1.000
_cell.length_c   1.000
_cell.angle_alpha   90.00
_cell.angle_beta   90.00
_cell.angle_gamma   90.00
#
_symmetry.space_group_name_H-M   'P 1'
#
loop_
_entity.id
_entity.type
_entity.pdbx_description
1 polymer ?
#
loop_
_entity_poly.entity_id
_entity_poly.type
_entity_poly.pdbx_seq_one_letter_code
_entity_poly.pdbx_strand_id
1 'polypeptide(L)'
;MGKKKIILANIGNRNLTYKGKTLIPDTRPTEPPSSFREQTKALLDEYDTVREDLNEQILTVLLNDIGVEQIDYVVLFASDNQIAGDRNDQDTIHEAAILKRLLADRMNLVAEVVPYTGNVTHNDDLLRFYRDALRPYQQTEHDLVVCDAGGTAQQKSALKIGAEYLLPPDRYTVRYVLPSGRVTPVEQVEYRRIIDEEQVAALVEHGQYAGAMAIYSAINRRDEIVERLIRFADLRVKSLWADARKELSASVMALLPFLKQFGSGKPSGNYAQFAPFFKEQAFFLLCERFEIAQNAWRLRDYSGAVLNFQIFQETFLNTFITSFGAYDLVGNYYNACTKLIEDLTNDQSPIVGLFGGSLKQGVPLTIRYAQSLAHNAAAIQRLFNWFEQSNAVLNGTRKGTDSLRNNIAHNGKGVDEKLLLSVFPAFDQMLIDIQYTLGIPSASSFVIVDKLITNRLRQ
;
A
#
# COMPACT_ATOMS: atom_id res chain seq x y z
N MET A 1 19.18 21.46 -27.17
CA MET A 1 17.80 21.89 -27.48
C MET A 1 16.90 21.26 -26.41
N GLY A 2 16.06 22.06 -25.75
CA GLY A 2 15.10 21.52 -24.77
C GLY A 2 14.12 20.55 -25.43
N LYS A 3 13.53 19.64 -24.65
CA LYS A 3 12.44 18.80 -25.15
C LYS A 3 11.26 19.70 -25.55
N LYS A 4 10.68 19.45 -26.72
CA LYS A 4 9.46 20.15 -27.12
C LYS A 4 8.29 19.74 -26.22
N LYS A 5 7.30 20.63 -26.11
CA LYS A 5 6.18 20.52 -25.18
C LYS A 5 4.85 20.36 -25.88
N ILE A 6 3.94 19.64 -25.22
CA ILE A 6 2.53 19.51 -25.61
C ILE A 6 1.69 20.28 -24.60
N ILE A 7 0.76 21.11 -25.10
CA ILE A 7 -0.15 21.87 -24.25
C ILE A 7 -1.52 21.18 -24.23
N LEU A 8 -2.05 20.94 -23.04
CA LEU A 8 -3.36 20.33 -22.82
C LEU A 8 -4.28 21.37 -22.19
N ALA A 9 -5.31 21.82 -22.90
CA ALA A 9 -6.15 22.94 -22.46
C ALA A 9 -7.64 22.67 -22.62
N ASN A 10 -8.40 22.93 -21.56
CA ASN A 10 -9.86 22.99 -21.65
C ASN A 10 -10.28 24.35 -22.22
N ILE A 11 -11.21 24.35 -23.17
CA ILE A 11 -11.80 25.57 -23.70
C ILE A 11 -13.05 25.92 -22.89
N GLY A 12 -13.13 27.18 -22.45
CA GLY A 12 -14.32 27.75 -21.84
C GLY A 12 -14.73 29.03 -22.55
N ASN A 13 -15.98 29.44 -22.36
CA ASN A 13 -16.61 30.60 -23.01
C ASN A 13 -16.03 31.99 -22.68
N ARG A 14 -14.82 32.05 -22.10
CA ARG A 14 -14.08 33.27 -21.79
C ARG A 14 -12.70 33.28 -22.44
N ASN A 15 -12.37 32.27 -23.23
CA ASN A 15 -11.07 32.19 -23.90
C ASN A 15 -10.98 33.21 -25.04
N LEU A 16 -12.09 33.47 -25.75
CA LEU A 16 -12.15 34.35 -26.90
C LEU A 16 -12.90 35.67 -26.61
N THR A 17 -12.37 36.76 -27.15
CA THR A 17 -13.06 38.06 -27.23
C THR A 17 -13.15 38.54 -28.67
N TYR A 18 -14.21 39.30 -28.97
CA TYR A 18 -14.43 39.93 -30.28
C TYR A 18 -14.59 41.45 -30.08
N LYS A 19 -13.79 42.25 -30.78
CA LYS A 19 -13.75 43.72 -30.63
C LYS A 19 -13.60 44.17 -29.18
N GLY A 20 -12.77 43.45 -28.42
CA GLY A 20 -12.48 43.70 -27.01
C GLY A 20 -13.59 43.33 -26.02
N LYS A 21 -14.68 42.69 -26.47
CA LYS A 21 -15.80 42.26 -25.61
C LYS A 21 -15.83 40.73 -25.49
N THR A 22 -16.16 40.25 -24.29
CA THR A 22 -16.45 38.84 -24.06
C THR A 22 -17.73 38.45 -24.79
N LEU A 23 -17.72 37.29 -25.42
CA LEU A 23 -18.89 36.68 -26.04
C LEU A 23 -19.76 36.13 -24.90
N ILE A 24 -20.62 36.97 -24.32
CA ILE A 24 -21.59 36.55 -23.30
C ILE A 24 -22.97 36.60 -23.95
N PRO A 25 -23.87 35.63 -23.70
CA PRO A 25 -25.25 35.71 -24.15
C PRO A 25 -25.85 37.05 -23.72
N ASP A 26 -26.22 37.90 -24.68
CA ASP A 26 -26.73 39.24 -24.40
C ASP A 26 -28.08 39.07 -23.69
N THR A 27 -28.17 39.37 -22.40
CA THR A 27 -29.44 39.37 -21.65
C THR A 27 -30.29 40.61 -21.95
N ARG A 28 -30.12 41.23 -23.13
CA ARG A 28 -30.84 42.45 -23.49
C ARG A 28 -32.28 42.12 -23.88
N PRO A 29 -33.29 42.85 -23.38
CA PRO A 29 -34.70 42.52 -23.59
C PRO A 29 -35.22 42.63 -25.03
N THR A 30 -34.42 43.11 -25.99
CA THR A 30 -34.91 43.64 -27.27
C THR A 30 -34.53 42.84 -28.51
N GLU A 31 -33.67 41.83 -28.39
CA GLU A 31 -33.32 40.90 -29.48
C GLU A 31 -33.42 39.46 -28.96
N PRO A 32 -33.81 38.46 -29.78
CA PRO A 32 -33.77 37.07 -29.35
C PRO A 32 -32.32 36.75 -28.96
N PRO A 33 -32.06 36.27 -27.71
CA PRO A 33 -30.71 36.05 -27.25
C PRO A 33 -30.06 34.96 -28.11
N SER A 34 -29.09 35.32 -28.94
CA SER A 34 -28.26 34.34 -29.62
C SER A 34 -27.38 33.65 -28.59
N SER A 35 -27.38 32.32 -28.62
CA SER A 35 -26.55 31.52 -27.73
C SER A 35 -25.06 31.74 -28.01
N PHE A 36 -24.19 31.46 -27.04
CA PHE A 36 -22.74 31.53 -27.24
C PHE A 36 -22.29 30.60 -28.40
N ARG A 37 -22.92 29.42 -28.52
CA ARG A 37 -22.67 28.48 -29.62
C ARG A 37 -23.01 29.08 -30.98
N GLU A 38 -24.15 29.77 -31.11
CA GLU A 38 -24.55 30.44 -32.36
C GLU A 38 -23.64 31.63 -32.70
N GLN A 39 -23.29 32.45 -31.70
CA GLN A 39 -22.37 33.57 -31.88
C GLN A 39 -21.01 33.09 -32.38
N THR A 40 -20.43 32.06 -31.74
CA THR A 40 -19.13 31.51 -32.13
C THR A 40 -19.18 30.77 -33.47
N LYS A 41 -20.32 30.15 -33.83
CA LYS A 41 -20.52 29.59 -35.16
C LYS A 41 -20.49 30.69 -36.24
N ALA A 42 -21.22 31.78 -36.05
CA ALA A 42 -21.24 32.90 -37.00
C ALA A 42 -19.84 33.51 -37.19
N LEU A 43 -19.10 33.70 -36.09
CA LEU A 43 -17.71 34.17 -36.14
C LEU A 43 -16.77 33.18 -36.85
N LEU A 44 -17.00 31.87 -36.71
CA LEU A 44 -16.22 30.85 -37.41
C LEU A 44 -16.52 30.84 -38.91
N ASP A 45 -17.79 30.97 -39.29
CA ASP A 45 -18.23 31.02 -40.69
C ASP A 45 -17.70 32.28 -41.40
N GLU A 46 -17.52 33.39 -40.67
CA GLU A 46 -16.95 34.66 -41.16
C GLU A 46 -15.47 34.88 -40.78
N TYR A 47 -14.76 33.82 -40.40
CA TYR A 47 -13.42 33.92 -39.78
C TYR A 47 -12.45 34.81 -40.57
N ASP A 48 -12.36 34.64 -41.89
CA ASP A 48 -11.38 35.37 -42.71
C ASP A 48 -11.62 36.90 -42.71
N THR A 49 -12.86 37.33 -42.45
CA THR A 49 -13.24 38.74 -42.35
C THR A 49 -13.01 39.29 -40.94
N VAL A 50 -13.25 38.49 -39.91
CA VAL A 50 -13.28 38.95 -38.50
C VAL A 50 -12.00 38.63 -37.71
N ARG A 51 -11.06 37.85 -38.26
CA ARG A 51 -9.91 37.32 -37.52
C ARG A 51 -9.05 38.37 -36.83
N GLU A 52 -8.92 39.59 -37.36
CA GLU A 52 -8.10 40.65 -36.74
C GLU A 52 -8.76 41.22 -35.47
N ASP A 53 -10.08 41.13 -35.38
CA ASP A 53 -10.86 41.60 -34.22
C ASP A 53 -11.00 40.54 -33.11
N LEU A 54 -10.57 39.31 -33.39
CA LEU A 54 -10.60 38.19 -32.45
C LEU A 54 -9.34 38.16 -31.60
N ASN A 55 -9.49 38.01 -30.28
CA ASN A 55 -8.36 37.91 -29.36
C ASN A 55 -8.57 36.78 -28.36
N GLU A 56 -7.59 35.89 -28.27
CA GLU A 56 -7.51 34.84 -27.27
C GLU A 56 -6.73 35.36 -26.06
N GLN A 57 -7.28 35.19 -24.85
CA GLN A 57 -6.78 35.86 -23.64
C GLN A 57 -6.04 34.95 -22.66
N ILE A 58 -6.19 33.63 -22.76
CA ILE A 58 -5.72 32.68 -21.74
C ILE A 58 -4.54 31.88 -22.28
N LEU A 59 -4.78 31.12 -23.34
CA LEU A 59 -3.82 30.21 -23.92
C LEU A 59 -2.62 30.97 -24.50
N THR A 60 -2.83 32.08 -25.20
CA THR A 60 -1.80 32.98 -25.74
C THR A 60 -0.81 33.43 -24.67
N VAL A 61 -1.31 33.77 -23.48
CA VAL A 61 -0.47 34.16 -22.34
C VAL A 61 0.39 32.98 -21.89
N LEU A 62 -0.20 31.79 -21.76
CA LEU A 62 0.53 30.57 -21.41
C LEU A 62 1.58 30.18 -22.46
N LEU A 63 1.21 30.21 -23.74
CA LEU A 63 2.09 29.85 -24.86
C LEU A 63 3.30 30.80 -24.93
N ASN A 64 3.08 32.10 -24.74
CA ASN A 64 4.15 33.10 -24.72
C ASN A 64 5.06 32.96 -23.49
N ASP A 65 4.51 32.66 -22.32
CA ASP A 65 5.29 32.40 -21.10
C ASP A 65 6.18 31.15 -21.22
N ILE A 66 5.72 30.14 -21.95
CA ILE A 66 6.50 28.93 -22.24
C ILE A 66 7.57 29.20 -23.30
N GLY A 67 7.27 30.02 -24.30
CA GLY A 67 8.05 30.19 -25.53
C GLY A 67 7.50 29.31 -26.64
N VAL A 68 6.91 29.95 -27.67
CA VAL A 68 6.21 29.29 -28.79
C VAL A 68 7.11 28.27 -29.51
N GLU A 69 8.41 28.56 -29.62
CA GLU A 69 9.41 27.69 -30.25
C GLU A 69 9.67 26.37 -29.50
N GLN A 70 9.27 26.31 -28.22
CA GLN A 70 9.38 25.11 -27.39
C GLN A 70 8.14 24.22 -27.50
N ILE A 71 7.11 24.63 -28.24
CA ILE A 71 5.83 23.95 -28.30
C ILE A 71 5.76 23.16 -29.60
N ASP A 72 5.38 21.88 -29.51
CA ASP A 72 5.19 21.04 -30.68
C ASP A 72 3.76 21.13 -31.20
N TYR A 73 2.78 20.93 -30.32
CA TYR A 73 1.37 21.08 -30.63
C TYR A 73 0.51 21.32 -29.39
N VAL A 74 -0.74 21.74 -29.64
CA VAL A 74 -1.73 22.08 -28.63
C VAL A 74 -2.96 21.19 -28.77
N VAL A 75 -3.47 20.66 -27.66
CA VAL A 75 -4.71 19.88 -27.58
C VAL A 75 -5.77 20.73 -26.89
N LEU A 76 -6.87 20.98 -27.61
CA LEU A 76 -7.99 21.78 -27.17
C LEU A 76 -9.18 20.87 -26.87
N PHE A 77 -9.46 20.65 -25.58
CA PHE A 77 -10.65 19.92 -25.16
C PHE A 77 -11.85 20.87 -25.18
N ALA A 78 -12.83 20.57 -26.03
CA ALA A 78 -14.02 21.41 -26.21
C ALA A 78 -15.27 20.61 -25.89
N SER A 79 -16.27 21.24 -25.29
CA SER A 79 -17.60 20.62 -25.20
C SER A 79 -18.25 20.60 -26.59
N ASP A 80 -19.04 19.57 -26.89
CA ASP A 80 -20.01 19.53 -27.99
C ASP A 80 -21.31 18.88 -27.50
N ASN A 81 -22.00 19.58 -26.59
CA ASN A 81 -23.29 19.13 -26.07
C ASN A 81 -24.39 19.32 -27.11
N GLN A 82 -24.80 18.20 -27.69
CA GLN A 82 -25.94 18.11 -28.61
C GLN A 82 -27.18 17.47 -27.94
N ILE A 83 -27.09 17.17 -26.64
CA ILE A 83 -28.19 16.53 -25.89
C ILE A 83 -29.30 17.56 -25.67
N ALA A 84 -30.50 17.28 -26.17
CA ALA A 84 -31.65 18.16 -26.03
C ALA A 84 -32.07 18.29 -24.55
N GLY A 85 -32.14 19.52 -24.04
CA GLY A 85 -32.63 19.84 -22.68
C GLY A 85 -31.55 20.26 -21.68
N ASP A 86 -30.28 19.94 -21.94
CA ASP A 86 -29.15 20.53 -21.23
C ASP A 86 -28.69 21.81 -21.94
N ARG A 87 -28.01 22.70 -21.20
CA ARG A 87 -27.54 24.04 -21.62
C ARG A 87 -26.54 23.98 -22.80
N ASN A 88 -27.02 23.70 -24.00
CA ASN A 88 -26.24 23.71 -25.25
C ASN A 88 -25.84 25.15 -25.67
N ASP A 89 -26.37 26.15 -24.97
CA ASP A 89 -26.17 27.56 -25.26
C ASP A 89 -24.75 28.05 -24.94
N GLN A 90 -23.96 27.30 -24.16
CA GLN A 90 -22.59 27.65 -23.76
C GLN A 90 -21.52 26.71 -24.32
N ASP A 91 -21.85 25.97 -25.37
CA ASP A 91 -20.94 25.01 -25.97
C ASP A 91 -19.72 25.67 -26.64
N THR A 92 -18.56 25.00 -26.55
CA THR A 92 -17.26 25.59 -26.91
C THR A 92 -16.64 25.02 -28.19
N ILE A 93 -17.31 24.11 -28.91
CA ILE A 93 -16.73 23.46 -30.09
C ILE A 93 -16.31 24.45 -31.19
N HIS A 94 -17.14 25.47 -31.45
CA HIS A 94 -16.87 26.49 -32.46
C HIS A 94 -15.80 27.47 -31.99
N GLU A 95 -15.79 27.82 -30.70
CA GLU A 95 -14.70 28.61 -30.11
C GLU A 95 -13.35 27.87 -30.28
N ALA A 96 -13.29 26.58 -29.95
CA ALA A 96 -12.07 25.78 -30.11
C ALA A 96 -11.60 25.70 -31.57
N ALA A 97 -12.52 25.63 -32.53
CA ALA A 97 -12.19 25.66 -33.96
C ALA A 97 -11.61 27.03 -34.39
N ILE A 98 -12.15 28.14 -33.87
CA ILE A 98 -11.58 29.48 -34.07
C ILE A 98 -10.17 29.55 -33.46
N LEU A 99 -9.99 29.08 -32.23
CA LEU A 99 -8.68 29.09 -31.56
C LEU A 99 -7.64 28.30 -32.33
N LYS A 100 -7.99 27.11 -32.84
CA LYS A 100 -7.12 26.32 -33.71
C LYS A 100 -6.62 27.13 -34.91
N ARG A 101 -7.50 27.89 -35.58
CA ARG A 101 -7.11 28.74 -36.72
C ARG A 101 -6.23 29.91 -36.27
N LEU A 102 -6.56 30.58 -35.17
CA LEU A 102 -5.76 31.68 -34.64
C LEU A 102 -4.34 31.24 -34.26
N LEU A 103 -4.19 30.06 -33.65
CA LEU A 103 -2.88 29.50 -33.29
C LEU A 103 -2.02 29.19 -34.52
N ALA A 104 -2.64 28.67 -35.58
CA ALA A 104 -1.95 28.43 -36.85
C ALA A 104 -1.53 29.76 -37.51
N ASP A 105 -2.47 30.71 -37.64
CA ASP A 105 -2.25 31.97 -38.36
C ASP A 105 -1.26 32.90 -37.66
N ARG A 106 -1.32 32.99 -36.32
CA ARG A 106 -0.57 33.98 -35.53
C ARG A 106 0.71 33.44 -34.90
N MET A 107 0.75 32.14 -34.62
CA MET A 107 1.86 31.51 -33.88
C MET A 107 2.52 30.37 -34.65
N ASN A 108 1.99 29.99 -35.83
CA ASN A 108 2.46 28.83 -36.59
C ASN A 108 2.47 27.53 -35.75
N LEU A 109 1.48 27.38 -34.87
CA LEU A 109 1.32 26.21 -34.00
C LEU A 109 0.25 25.26 -34.56
N VAL A 110 0.54 23.97 -34.47
CA VAL A 110 -0.45 22.92 -34.77
C VAL A 110 -1.35 22.74 -33.54
N ALA A 111 -2.66 22.72 -33.77
CA ALA A 111 -3.64 22.44 -32.73
C ALA A 111 -4.67 21.39 -33.16
N GLU A 112 -5.03 20.51 -32.22
CA GLU A 112 -6.09 19.52 -32.35
C GLU A 112 -7.27 19.89 -31.44
N VAL A 113 -8.49 19.70 -31.94
CA VAL A 113 -9.70 19.87 -31.14
C VAL A 113 -10.26 18.50 -30.83
N VAL A 114 -10.38 18.19 -29.53
CA VAL A 114 -10.91 16.92 -29.03
C VAL A 114 -12.29 17.19 -28.41
N PRO A 115 -13.39 16.80 -29.08
CA PRO A 115 -14.74 17.10 -28.62
C PRO A 115 -15.17 16.17 -27.47
N TYR A 116 -15.87 16.73 -26.49
CA TYR A 116 -16.56 16.03 -25.42
C TYR A 116 -18.06 16.22 -25.55
N THR A 117 -18.79 15.15 -25.86
CA THR A 117 -20.23 15.19 -26.17
C THR A 117 -21.14 14.90 -24.96
N GLY A 118 -20.57 14.81 -23.75
CA GLY A 118 -21.30 14.49 -22.52
C GLY A 118 -21.55 15.70 -21.62
N ASN A 119 -22.31 15.51 -20.54
CA ASN A 119 -22.61 16.60 -19.63
C ASN A 119 -21.34 17.10 -18.91
N VAL A 120 -21.01 18.39 -19.07
CA VAL A 120 -19.81 19.06 -18.51
C VAL A 120 -19.86 19.28 -16.98
N THR A 121 -20.95 18.88 -16.36
CA THR A 121 -21.12 18.86 -14.90
C THR A 121 -21.10 17.45 -14.31
N HIS A 122 -21.13 16.40 -15.16
CA HIS A 122 -21.10 15.00 -14.73
C HIS A 122 -19.64 14.52 -14.59
N ASN A 123 -19.13 14.54 -13.35
CA ASN A 123 -17.71 14.26 -13.06
C ASN A 123 -17.24 12.89 -13.57
N ASP A 124 -18.04 11.84 -13.44
CA ASP A 124 -17.62 10.49 -13.85
C ASP A 124 -17.44 10.38 -15.38
N ASP A 125 -18.26 11.11 -16.14
CA ASP A 125 -18.20 11.08 -17.61
C ASP A 125 -16.98 11.87 -18.08
N LEU A 126 -16.71 13.01 -17.43
CA LEU A 126 -15.49 13.78 -17.65
C LEU A 126 -14.23 12.97 -17.32
N LEU A 127 -14.20 12.26 -16.19
CA LEU A 127 -13.05 11.41 -15.83
C LEU A 127 -12.83 10.28 -16.84
N ARG A 128 -13.90 9.65 -17.35
CA ARG A 128 -13.80 8.65 -18.43
C ARG A 128 -13.26 9.27 -19.72
N PHE A 129 -13.80 10.42 -20.11
CA PHE A 129 -13.34 11.16 -21.28
C PHE A 129 -11.86 11.50 -21.20
N TYR A 130 -11.40 12.17 -20.13
CA TYR A 130 -9.99 12.54 -19.99
C TYR A 130 -9.09 11.31 -19.87
N ARG A 131 -9.56 10.22 -19.25
CA ARG A 131 -8.76 8.98 -19.22
C ARG A 131 -8.45 8.46 -20.61
N ASP A 132 -9.43 8.47 -21.50
CA ASP A 132 -9.24 7.99 -22.86
C ASP A 132 -8.46 9.02 -23.71
N ALA A 133 -8.74 10.31 -23.53
CA ALA A 133 -8.04 11.39 -24.23
C ALA A 133 -6.57 11.57 -23.83
N LEU A 134 -6.20 11.24 -22.58
CA LEU A 134 -4.82 11.34 -22.09
C LEU A 134 -3.99 10.08 -22.35
N ARG A 135 -4.62 8.94 -22.67
CA ARG A 135 -3.93 7.67 -22.90
C ARG A 135 -2.82 7.74 -23.96
N PRO A 136 -2.97 8.46 -25.10
CA PRO A 136 -1.90 8.59 -26.08
C PRO A 136 -0.63 9.28 -25.53
N TYR A 137 -0.75 10.06 -24.45
CA TYR A 137 0.36 10.85 -23.89
C TYR A 137 1.12 10.14 -22.78
N GLN A 138 0.74 8.92 -22.39
CA GLN A 138 1.43 8.18 -21.33
C GLN A 138 2.87 7.79 -21.70
N GLN A 139 3.13 7.60 -23.00
CA GLN A 139 4.43 7.18 -23.54
C GLN A 139 5.02 8.21 -24.52
N THR A 140 4.49 9.42 -24.56
CA THR A 140 5.09 10.50 -25.37
C THR A 140 6.53 10.75 -24.93
N GLU A 141 7.40 11.36 -25.74
CA GLU A 141 8.74 11.84 -25.35
C GLU A 141 8.77 13.36 -25.05
N HIS A 142 7.63 14.03 -25.24
CA HIS A 142 7.44 15.45 -24.95
C HIS A 142 7.14 15.75 -23.48
N ASP A 143 7.48 16.95 -23.02
CA ASP A 143 7.00 17.44 -21.74
C ASP A 143 5.57 17.97 -21.90
N LEU A 144 4.72 17.74 -20.92
CA LEU A 144 3.29 18.07 -20.96
C LEU A 144 3.02 19.30 -20.08
N VAL A 145 2.21 20.23 -20.57
CA VAL A 145 1.74 21.37 -19.78
C VAL A 145 0.23 21.39 -19.79
N VAL A 146 -0.37 21.15 -18.62
CA VAL A 146 -1.81 21.26 -18.40
C VAL A 146 -2.15 22.71 -18.08
N CYS A 147 -3.00 23.33 -18.89
CA CYS A 147 -3.56 24.64 -18.62
C CYS A 147 -4.73 24.51 -17.64
N ASP A 148 -4.59 25.01 -16.42
CA ASP A 148 -5.66 25.04 -15.40
C ASP A 148 -6.60 26.26 -15.57
N ALA A 149 -6.62 26.84 -16.77
CA ALA A 149 -7.49 27.95 -17.13
C ALA A 149 -8.36 27.56 -18.34
N GLY A 150 -9.61 28.04 -18.35
CA GLY A 150 -10.63 27.59 -19.29
C GLY A 150 -11.44 26.38 -18.79
N GLY A 151 -12.59 26.14 -19.41
CA GLY A 151 -13.56 25.12 -18.99
C GLY A 151 -14.26 25.36 -17.65
N THR A 152 -15.20 24.48 -17.32
CA THR A 152 -15.89 24.45 -16.03
C THR A 152 -14.94 24.01 -14.90
N ALA A 153 -15.32 24.26 -13.65
CA ALA A 153 -14.56 23.76 -12.50
C ALA A 153 -14.41 22.22 -12.53
N GLN A 154 -15.46 21.51 -12.97
CA GLN A 154 -15.49 20.06 -13.12
C GLN A 154 -14.52 19.58 -14.19
N GLN A 155 -14.51 20.22 -15.37
CA GLN A 155 -13.56 19.89 -16.44
C GLN A 155 -12.11 20.06 -16.00
N LYS A 156 -11.80 21.17 -15.32
CA LYS A 156 -10.46 21.43 -14.78
C LYS A 156 -10.05 20.38 -13.75
N SER A 157 -10.91 20.08 -12.78
CA SER A 157 -10.64 19.05 -11.78
C SER A 157 -10.44 17.68 -12.40
N ALA A 158 -11.30 17.26 -13.34
CA ALA A 158 -11.21 15.96 -13.98
C ALA A 158 -9.95 15.82 -14.86
N LEU A 159 -9.57 16.86 -15.62
CA LEU A 159 -8.33 16.87 -16.40
C LEU A 159 -7.11 16.76 -15.48
N LYS A 160 -7.08 17.50 -14.37
CA LYS A 160 -5.97 17.50 -13.42
C LYS A 160 -5.82 16.15 -12.71
N ILE A 161 -6.92 15.55 -12.27
CA ILE A 161 -6.92 14.19 -11.71
C ILE A 161 -6.44 13.19 -12.78
N GLY A 162 -7.01 13.24 -13.99
CA GLY A 162 -6.58 12.36 -15.09
C GLY A 162 -5.08 12.49 -15.39
N ALA A 163 -4.57 13.72 -15.42
CA ALA A 163 -3.16 14.00 -15.64
C ALA A 163 -2.27 13.39 -14.55
N GLU A 164 -2.64 13.56 -13.28
CA GLU A 164 -1.88 13.10 -12.11
C GLU A 164 -1.69 11.57 -12.05
N TYR A 165 -2.68 10.81 -12.52
CA TYR A 165 -2.64 9.34 -12.51
C TYR A 165 -2.16 8.71 -13.81
N LEU A 166 -2.31 9.39 -14.95
CA LEU A 166 -2.02 8.79 -16.26
C LEU A 166 -0.70 9.27 -16.85
N LEU A 167 -0.29 10.50 -16.56
CA LEU A 167 0.90 11.09 -17.15
C LEU A 167 2.13 10.83 -16.25
N PRO A 168 3.33 10.68 -16.84
CA PRO A 168 4.54 10.48 -16.04
C PRO A 168 4.81 11.71 -15.14
N PRO A 169 5.00 11.54 -13.82
CA PRO A 169 5.03 12.64 -12.86
C PRO A 169 6.22 13.59 -13.05
N ASP A 170 7.29 13.12 -13.67
CA ASP A 170 8.47 13.90 -14.04
C ASP A 170 8.33 14.65 -15.37
N ARG A 171 7.20 14.48 -16.08
CA ARG A 171 7.01 14.91 -17.47
C ARG A 171 5.75 15.71 -17.71
N TYR A 172 5.02 16.08 -16.67
CA TYR A 172 3.95 17.06 -16.79
C TYR A 172 4.07 18.16 -15.72
N THR A 173 3.56 19.34 -16.06
CA THR A 173 3.35 20.43 -15.12
C THR A 173 1.96 21.01 -15.30
N VAL A 174 1.37 21.52 -14.22
CA VAL A 174 0.11 22.26 -14.28
C VAL A 174 0.42 23.74 -14.13
N ARG A 175 -0.12 24.57 -15.04
CA ARG A 175 0.05 26.02 -15.02
C ARG A 175 -1.30 26.72 -15.04
N TYR A 176 -1.46 27.72 -14.19
CA TYR A 176 -2.62 28.59 -14.13
C TYR A 176 -2.30 29.96 -14.69
N VAL A 177 -3.21 30.51 -15.49
CA VAL A 177 -3.13 31.88 -16.01
C VAL A 177 -4.01 32.78 -15.15
N LEU A 178 -3.41 33.72 -14.43
CA LEU A 178 -4.12 34.70 -13.61
C LEU A 178 -4.81 35.73 -14.50
N PRO A 179 -5.90 36.37 -14.02
CA PRO A 179 -6.54 37.48 -14.74
C PRO A 179 -5.61 38.66 -15.04
N SER A 180 -4.50 38.79 -14.31
CA SER A 180 -3.46 39.80 -14.57
C SER A 180 -2.55 39.47 -15.75
N GLY A 181 -2.70 38.30 -16.38
CA GLY A 181 -1.80 37.79 -17.42
C GLY A 181 -0.53 37.13 -16.88
N ARG A 182 -0.41 36.94 -15.57
CA ARG A 182 0.72 36.20 -14.98
C ARG A 182 0.45 34.70 -14.96
N VAL A 183 1.45 33.91 -15.31
CA VAL A 183 1.40 32.43 -15.24
C VAL A 183 2.04 31.94 -13.94
N THR A 184 1.41 30.97 -13.28
CA THR A 184 1.92 30.36 -12.05
C THR A 184 1.81 28.84 -12.07
N PRO A 185 2.81 28.09 -11.57
CA PRO A 185 2.68 26.66 -11.41
C PRO A 185 1.63 26.30 -10.35
N VAL A 186 0.94 25.19 -10.55
CA VAL A 186 -0.01 24.61 -9.58
C VAL A 186 0.54 23.26 -9.14
N GLU A 187 0.73 23.08 -7.82
CA GLU A 187 1.13 21.79 -7.26
C GLU A 187 -0.03 20.80 -7.38
N GLN A 188 0.21 19.63 -7.98
CA GLN A 188 -0.81 18.65 -8.35
C GLN A 188 -0.32 17.24 -7.97
N VAL A 189 -0.19 16.99 -6.66
CA VAL A 189 0.26 15.70 -6.11
C VAL A 189 -0.59 15.20 -4.94
N GLU A 190 -1.58 15.98 -4.49
CA GLU A 190 -2.30 15.70 -3.25
C GLU A 190 -3.27 14.52 -3.39
N TYR A 191 -3.92 14.37 -4.55
CA TYR A 191 -4.85 13.26 -4.76
C TYR A 191 -4.11 11.94 -4.75
N ARG A 192 -3.01 11.86 -5.51
CA ARG A 192 -2.14 10.69 -5.56
C ARG A 192 -1.54 10.39 -4.21
N ARG A 193 -1.11 11.41 -3.47
CA ARG A 193 -0.64 11.22 -2.09
C ARG A 193 -1.69 10.53 -1.23
N ILE A 194 -2.92 11.04 -1.19
CA ILE A 194 -4.01 10.48 -0.38
C ILE A 194 -4.30 9.02 -0.77
N ILE A 195 -4.37 8.72 -2.08
CA ILE A 195 -4.63 7.35 -2.55
C ILE A 195 -3.45 6.43 -2.20
N ASP A 196 -2.22 6.86 -2.42
CA ASP A 196 -1.02 6.08 -2.11
C ASP A 196 -0.93 5.83 -0.59
N GLU A 197 -1.22 6.83 0.25
CA GLU A 197 -1.27 6.72 1.72
C GLU A 197 -2.35 5.72 2.18
N GLU A 198 -3.55 5.74 1.59
CA GLU A 198 -4.60 4.76 1.90
C GLU A 198 -4.25 3.34 1.42
N GLN A 199 -3.59 3.20 0.26
CA GLN A 199 -3.08 1.90 -0.21
C GLN A 199 -2.00 1.35 0.72
N VAL A 200 -1.07 2.20 1.18
CA VAL A 200 -0.06 1.84 2.18
C VAL A 200 -0.73 1.40 3.48
N ALA A 201 -1.71 2.15 3.97
CA ALA A 201 -2.46 1.81 5.18
C ALA A 201 -3.16 0.44 5.04
N ALA A 202 -3.84 0.20 3.93
CA ALA A 202 -4.50 -1.08 3.66
C ALA A 202 -3.49 -2.24 3.60
N LEU A 203 -2.33 -2.06 2.96
CA LEU A 203 -1.29 -3.08 2.90
C LEU A 203 -0.70 -3.39 4.28
N VAL A 204 -0.46 -2.37 5.10
CA VAL A 204 0.02 -2.51 6.49
C VAL A 204 -0.98 -3.29 7.34
N GLU A 205 -2.27 -2.98 7.27
CA GLU A 205 -3.34 -3.69 8.00
C GLU A 205 -3.41 -5.19 7.65
N HIS A 206 -2.99 -5.55 6.43
CA HIS A 206 -2.89 -6.92 5.92
C HIS A 206 -1.49 -7.55 6.05
N GLY A 207 -0.56 -6.91 6.78
CA GLY A 207 0.80 -7.39 7.01
C GLY A 207 1.70 -7.40 5.76
N GLN A 208 1.30 -6.72 4.69
CA GLN A 208 2.03 -6.64 3.41
C GLN A 208 3.05 -5.49 3.44
N TYR A 209 3.95 -5.50 4.42
CA TYR A 209 4.86 -4.39 4.69
C TYR A 209 5.84 -4.09 3.55
N ALA A 210 6.34 -5.09 2.84
CA ALA A 210 7.20 -4.89 1.68
C ALA A 210 6.47 -4.15 0.54
N GLY A 211 5.22 -4.52 0.27
CA GLY A 211 4.39 -3.83 -0.72
C GLY A 211 4.05 -2.40 -0.29
N ALA A 212 3.72 -2.21 1.00
CA ALA A 212 3.48 -0.90 1.57
C ALA A 212 4.71 0.01 1.41
N MET A 213 5.92 -0.50 1.67
CA MET A 213 7.17 0.25 1.49
C MET A 213 7.43 0.63 0.02
N ALA A 214 7.12 -0.26 -0.92
CA ALA A 214 7.30 0.03 -2.34
C ALA A 214 6.47 1.24 -2.79
N ILE A 215 5.20 1.31 -2.39
CA ILE A 215 4.33 2.47 -2.66
C ILE A 215 4.80 3.69 -1.89
N TYR A 216 5.04 3.54 -0.57
CA TYR A 216 5.42 4.66 0.31
C TYR A 216 6.70 5.36 -0.15
N SER A 217 7.66 4.61 -0.70
CA SER A 217 8.92 5.15 -1.21
C SER A 217 8.77 6.12 -2.39
N ALA A 218 7.66 6.05 -3.12
CA ALA A 218 7.36 6.91 -4.26
C ALA A 218 6.61 8.20 -3.89
N ILE A 219 6.19 8.35 -2.62
CA ILE A 219 5.46 9.53 -2.14
C ILE A 219 6.44 10.70 -1.93
N ASN A 220 6.08 11.90 -2.41
CA ASN A 220 6.96 13.08 -2.38
C ASN A 220 7.15 13.70 -0.98
N ARG A 221 6.26 13.44 -0.02
CA ARG A 221 6.33 13.96 1.35
C ARG A 221 6.24 12.81 2.35
N ARG A 222 7.39 12.23 2.69
CA ARG A 222 7.47 11.05 3.57
C ARG A 222 7.72 11.47 5.01
N ASP A 223 6.98 10.86 5.92
CA ASP A 223 7.26 10.83 7.35
C ASP A 223 8.28 9.71 7.63
N GLU A 224 9.50 10.10 8.01
CA GLU A 224 10.58 9.17 8.33
C GLU A 224 10.17 8.14 9.42
N ILE A 225 9.30 8.54 10.35
CA ILE A 225 8.81 7.65 11.40
C ILE A 225 7.95 6.52 10.80
N VAL A 226 7.04 6.85 9.89
CA VAL A 226 6.21 5.86 9.20
C VAL A 226 7.09 4.91 8.38
N GLU A 227 8.06 5.44 7.65
CA GLU A 227 8.99 4.64 6.85
C GLU A 227 9.74 3.61 7.72
N ARG A 228 10.29 4.06 8.85
CA ARG A 228 11.00 3.20 9.81
C ARG A 228 10.08 2.15 10.44
N LEU A 229 8.84 2.51 10.79
CA LEU A 229 7.88 1.58 11.38
C LEU A 229 7.47 0.48 10.39
N ILE A 230 7.25 0.81 9.12
CA ILE A 230 6.94 -0.19 8.08
C ILE A 230 8.14 -1.14 7.89
N ARG A 231 9.38 -0.61 7.78
CA ARG A 231 10.59 -1.44 7.68
C ARG A 231 10.79 -2.32 8.91
N PHE A 232 10.60 -1.75 10.10
CA PHE A 232 10.66 -2.47 11.36
C PHE A 232 9.72 -3.69 11.35
N ALA A 233 8.45 -3.48 10.96
CA ALA A 233 7.46 -4.55 10.91
C ALA A 233 7.82 -5.63 9.87
N ASP A 234 8.26 -5.23 8.67
CA ASP A 234 8.72 -6.14 7.60
C ASP A 234 9.89 -7.03 8.04
N LEU A 235 10.93 -6.43 8.63
CA LEU A 235 12.09 -7.16 9.13
C LEU A 235 11.71 -8.10 10.28
N ARG A 236 10.79 -7.67 11.15
CA ARG A 236 10.32 -8.46 12.28
C ARG A 236 9.55 -9.70 11.83
N VAL A 237 8.61 -9.60 10.88
CA VAL A 237 7.90 -10.79 10.35
C VAL A 237 8.84 -11.77 9.63
N LYS A 238 9.95 -11.28 9.09
CA LYS A 238 11.03 -12.11 8.49
C LYS A 238 12.02 -12.68 9.50
N SER A 239 11.78 -12.48 10.81
CA SER A 239 12.70 -12.86 11.90
C SER A 239 14.09 -12.23 11.82
N LEU A 240 14.25 -11.09 11.12
CA LEU A 240 15.50 -10.32 11.02
C LEU A 240 15.61 -9.33 12.18
N TRP A 241 15.55 -9.84 13.42
CA TRP A 241 15.37 -8.99 14.61
C TRP A 241 16.52 -8.02 14.88
N ALA A 242 17.76 -8.40 14.57
CA ALA A 242 18.91 -7.52 14.71
C ALA A 242 18.82 -6.31 13.77
N ASP A 243 18.34 -6.52 12.54
CA ASP A 243 18.12 -5.44 11.58
C ASP A 243 16.88 -4.62 11.94
N ALA A 244 15.80 -5.27 12.39
CA ALA A 244 14.62 -4.57 12.88
C ALA A 244 14.97 -3.57 14.01
N ARG A 245 15.87 -3.93 14.94
CA ARG A 245 16.32 -3.01 16.00
C ARG A 245 17.02 -1.76 15.45
N LYS A 246 17.69 -1.84 14.30
CA LYS A 246 18.37 -0.68 13.68
C LYS A 246 17.39 0.37 13.17
N GLU A 247 16.14 -0.02 12.88
CA GLU A 247 15.10 0.91 12.46
C GLU A 247 14.54 1.76 13.63
N LEU A 248 14.75 1.33 14.87
CA LEU A 248 14.21 1.97 16.08
C LEU A 248 15.12 3.11 16.58
N SER A 249 14.92 4.32 16.04
CA SER A 249 15.54 5.54 16.57
C SER A 249 14.96 5.94 17.94
N ALA A 250 15.59 6.89 18.63
CA ALA A 250 15.07 7.42 19.91
C ALA A 250 13.65 8.01 19.77
N SER A 251 13.35 8.69 18.66
CA SER A 251 12.02 9.23 18.39
C SER A 251 10.99 8.13 18.14
N VAL A 252 11.35 7.07 17.43
CA VAL A 252 10.46 5.91 17.19
C VAL A 252 10.20 5.14 18.49
N MET A 253 11.24 4.88 19.29
CA MET A 253 11.10 4.18 20.58
C MET A 253 10.26 4.95 21.60
N ALA A 254 10.19 6.28 21.49
CA ALA A 254 9.37 7.11 22.37
C ALA A 254 7.85 6.99 22.09
N LEU A 255 7.45 6.45 20.92
CA LEU A 255 6.04 6.37 20.52
C LEU A 255 5.27 5.32 21.32
N LEU A 256 5.90 4.18 21.62
CA LEU A 256 5.24 3.05 22.27
C LEU A 256 6.19 2.34 23.24
N PRO A 257 5.75 1.99 24.48
CA PRO A 257 6.60 1.33 25.46
C PRO A 257 7.24 0.02 24.97
N PHE A 258 6.52 -0.77 24.17
CA PHE A 258 7.03 -2.05 23.67
C PHE A 258 8.17 -1.86 22.65
N LEU A 259 8.18 -0.77 21.87
CA LEU A 259 9.27 -0.49 20.93
C LEU A 259 10.59 -0.26 21.67
N LYS A 260 10.53 0.45 22.81
CA LYS A 260 11.68 0.62 23.70
C LYS A 260 12.16 -0.72 24.28
N GLN A 261 11.23 -1.59 24.68
CA GLN A 261 11.57 -2.94 25.17
C GLN A 261 12.25 -3.76 24.07
N PHE A 262 11.67 -3.82 22.87
CA PHE A 262 12.23 -4.52 21.72
C PHE A 262 13.63 -4.00 21.35
N GLY A 263 13.81 -2.68 21.28
CA GLY A 263 15.10 -2.05 20.97
C GLY A 263 16.20 -2.43 21.97
N SER A 264 15.84 -2.62 23.25
CA SER A 264 16.75 -3.10 24.30
C SER A 264 16.87 -4.63 24.39
N GLY A 265 16.18 -5.38 23.52
CA GLY A 265 16.16 -6.84 23.52
C GLY A 265 15.44 -7.49 24.70
N LYS A 266 14.54 -6.74 25.34
CA LYS A 266 13.72 -7.27 26.43
C LYS A 266 12.50 -8.01 25.88
N PRO A 267 12.16 -9.18 26.44
CA PRO A 267 10.99 -9.96 26.02
C PRO A 267 9.68 -9.20 26.25
N SER A 268 8.71 -9.42 25.37
CA SER A 268 7.33 -8.94 25.56
C SER A 268 6.58 -9.73 26.64
N GLY A 269 7.00 -10.98 26.91
CA GLY A 269 6.41 -11.85 27.94
C GLY A 269 6.96 -11.68 29.36
N ASN A 270 6.38 -12.40 30.32
CA ASN A 270 6.79 -12.40 31.72
C ASN A 270 8.03 -13.27 31.97
N TYR A 271 9.22 -12.73 31.70
CA TYR A 271 10.48 -13.46 31.84
C TYR A 271 10.74 -14.01 33.25
N ALA A 272 10.29 -13.33 34.31
CA ALA A 272 10.56 -13.77 35.68
C ALA A 272 10.06 -15.19 35.96
N GLN A 273 8.92 -15.57 35.37
CA GLN A 273 8.36 -16.92 35.48
C GLN A 273 9.19 -18.00 34.75
N PHE A 274 9.96 -17.59 33.75
CA PHE A 274 10.71 -18.45 32.82
C PHE A 274 12.23 -18.40 33.01
N ALA A 275 12.74 -17.47 33.83
CA ALA A 275 14.15 -17.29 34.13
C ALA A 275 14.89 -18.55 34.61
N PRO A 276 14.26 -19.51 35.35
CA PRO A 276 14.93 -20.76 35.70
C PRO A 276 15.25 -21.67 34.51
N PHE A 277 14.56 -21.49 33.37
CA PHE A 277 14.65 -22.39 32.21
C PHE A 277 15.26 -21.72 30.98
N PHE A 278 15.30 -20.39 30.93
CA PHE A 278 15.72 -19.65 29.76
C PHE A 278 16.62 -18.48 30.14
N LYS A 279 17.62 -18.21 29.32
CA LYS A 279 18.28 -16.90 29.31
C LYS A 279 17.31 -15.86 28.73
N GLU A 280 17.38 -14.62 29.23
CA GLU A 280 16.47 -13.54 28.81
C GLU A 280 16.43 -13.35 27.28
N GLN A 281 17.59 -13.32 26.62
CA GLN A 281 17.66 -13.19 25.17
C GLN A 281 17.01 -14.39 24.44
N ALA A 282 17.11 -15.62 24.97
CA ALA A 282 16.46 -16.77 24.37
C ALA A 282 14.92 -16.69 24.54
N PHE A 283 14.46 -16.25 25.71
CA PHE A 283 13.04 -16.02 25.96
C PHE A 283 12.46 -14.89 25.08
N PHE A 284 13.22 -13.80 24.85
CA PHE A 284 12.87 -12.77 23.88
C PHE A 284 12.60 -13.38 22.49
N LEU A 285 13.51 -14.21 21.97
CA LEU A 285 13.34 -14.83 20.65
C LEU A 285 12.13 -15.77 20.61
N LEU A 286 11.83 -16.46 21.71
CA LEU A 286 10.65 -17.31 21.81
C LEU A 286 9.35 -16.50 21.74
N CYS A 287 9.26 -15.39 22.49
CA CYS A 287 8.12 -14.48 22.42
C CYS A 287 7.93 -13.94 20.99
N GLU A 288 9.02 -13.52 20.35
CA GLU A 288 8.99 -12.98 18.99
C GLU A 288 8.49 -14.01 17.96
N ARG A 289 9.00 -15.24 18.01
CA ARG A 289 8.53 -16.33 17.13
C ARG A 289 7.05 -16.62 17.32
N PHE A 290 6.59 -16.61 18.58
CA PHE A 290 5.19 -16.84 18.89
C PHE A 290 4.29 -15.71 18.39
N GLU A 291 4.68 -14.45 18.59
CA GLU A 291 3.92 -13.29 18.09
C GLU A 291 3.80 -13.30 16.55
N ILE A 292 4.80 -13.80 15.81
CA ILE A 292 4.72 -13.99 14.35
C ILE A 292 3.64 -15.04 14.00
N ALA A 293 3.59 -16.16 14.71
CA ALA A 293 2.56 -17.19 14.49
C ALA A 293 1.15 -16.64 14.77
N GLN A 294 0.97 -15.87 15.84
CA GLN A 294 -0.29 -15.18 16.14
C GLN A 294 -0.66 -14.16 15.07
N ASN A 295 0.31 -13.40 14.56
CA ASN A 295 0.06 -12.42 13.51
C ASN A 295 -0.38 -13.10 12.21
N ALA A 296 0.25 -14.20 11.82
CA ALA A 296 -0.17 -14.97 10.65
C ALA A 296 -1.59 -15.51 10.78
N TRP A 297 -1.97 -16.04 11.96
CA TRP A 297 -3.34 -16.47 12.25
C TRP A 297 -4.34 -15.32 12.12
N ARG A 298 -4.05 -14.16 12.73
CA ARG A 298 -4.88 -12.95 12.62
C ARG A 298 -5.09 -12.51 11.17
N LEU A 299 -4.03 -12.56 10.37
CA LEU A 299 -4.04 -12.18 8.96
C LEU A 299 -4.67 -13.25 8.04
N ARG A 300 -5.16 -14.35 8.61
CA ARG A 300 -5.72 -15.52 7.89
C ARG A 300 -4.71 -16.21 6.97
N ASP A 301 -3.41 -16.04 7.24
CA ASP A 301 -2.35 -16.86 6.67
C ASP A 301 -2.19 -18.13 7.51
N TYR A 302 -3.11 -19.08 7.33
CA TYR A 302 -3.15 -20.31 8.10
C TYR A 302 -1.94 -21.22 7.85
N SER A 303 -1.37 -21.17 6.65
CA SER A 303 -0.14 -21.90 6.33
C SER A 303 1.05 -21.31 7.09
N GLY A 304 1.20 -19.99 7.06
CA GLY A 304 2.20 -19.27 7.85
C GLY A 304 2.01 -19.48 9.36
N ALA A 305 0.77 -19.51 9.85
CA ALA A 305 0.48 -19.76 11.26
C ALA A 305 0.97 -21.15 11.70
N VAL A 306 0.67 -22.21 10.92
CA VAL A 306 1.14 -23.57 11.20
C VAL A 306 2.67 -23.66 11.18
N LEU A 307 3.31 -23.11 10.15
CA LEU A 307 4.76 -23.15 10.02
C LEU A 307 5.46 -22.41 11.16
N ASN A 308 5.05 -21.18 11.46
CA ASN A 308 5.66 -20.37 12.51
C ASN A 308 5.39 -20.95 13.90
N PHE A 309 4.21 -21.54 14.13
CA PHE A 309 3.92 -22.24 15.38
C PHE A 309 4.83 -23.45 15.59
N GLN A 310 5.06 -24.26 14.55
CA GLN A 310 5.98 -25.39 14.63
C GLN A 310 7.42 -24.94 14.89
N ILE A 311 7.88 -23.86 14.25
CA ILE A 311 9.20 -23.27 14.53
C ILE A 311 9.30 -22.79 15.99
N PHE A 312 8.25 -22.14 16.51
CA PHE A 312 8.18 -21.75 17.92
C PHE A 312 8.27 -22.97 18.85
N GLN A 313 7.48 -24.01 18.60
CA GLN A 313 7.46 -25.24 19.39
C GLN A 313 8.83 -25.92 19.44
N GLU A 314 9.46 -26.13 18.28
CA GLU A 314 10.81 -26.72 18.19
C GLU A 314 11.86 -25.87 18.90
N THR A 315 11.84 -24.55 18.69
CA THR A 315 12.77 -23.62 19.35
C THR A 315 12.60 -23.67 20.87
N PHE A 316 11.34 -23.70 21.35
CA PHE A 316 11.03 -23.77 22.77
C PHE A 316 11.59 -25.04 23.40
N LEU A 317 11.28 -26.20 22.81
CA LEU A 317 11.71 -27.51 23.30
C LEU A 317 13.23 -27.65 23.31
N ASN A 318 13.89 -27.30 22.21
CA ASN A 318 15.34 -27.40 22.09
C ASN A 318 16.05 -26.49 23.09
N THR A 319 15.59 -25.25 23.23
CA THR A 319 16.18 -24.30 24.19
C THR A 319 15.95 -24.75 25.63
N PHE A 320 14.75 -25.23 25.94
CA PHE A 320 14.41 -25.74 27.27
C PHE A 320 15.28 -26.94 27.65
N ILE A 321 15.40 -27.95 26.79
CA ILE A 321 16.26 -29.12 27.08
C ILE A 321 17.72 -28.70 27.24
N THR A 322 18.20 -27.79 26.38
CA THR A 322 19.59 -27.29 26.43
C THR A 322 19.90 -26.57 27.75
N SER A 323 18.91 -25.95 28.40
CA SER A 323 19.14 -25.26 29.68
C SER A 323 19.51 -26.20 30.83
N PHE A 324 19.21 -27.50 30.72
CA PHE A 324 19.59 -28.51 31.71
C PHE A 324 21.00 -29.07 31.46
N GLY A 325 21.70 -28.62 30.41
CA GLY A 325 23.13 -28.83 30.20
C GLY A 325 23.56 -30.22 29.70
N ALA A 326 22.66 -31.20 29.67
CA ALA A 326 23.00 -32.56 29.23
C ALA A 326 23.14 -32.68 27.70
N TYR A 327 22.38 -31.88 26.94
CA TYR A 327 22.28 -31.98 25.48
C TYR A 327 22.19 -30.57 24.85
N ASP A 328 23.11 -30.25 23.94
CA ASP A 328 23.07 -28.99 23.17
C ASP A 328 22.24 -29.14 21.89
N LEU A 329 20.91 -29.02 22.04
CA LEU A 329 19.97 -29.12 20.91
C LEU A 329 19.89 -27.83 20.08
N VAL A 330 20.55 -26.75 20.51
CA VAL A 330 20.57 -25.46 19.78
C VAL A 330 21.80 -25.37 18.89
N GLY A 331 22.99 -25.67 19.41
CA GLY A 331 24.25 -25.58 18.68
C GLY A 331 24.64 -26.87 17.93
N ASN A 332 24.23 -28.04 18.43
CA ASN A 332 24.66 -29.33 17.89
C ASN A 332 23.52 -30.37 17.84
N TYR A 333 22.42 -29.99 17.18
CA TYR A 333 21.15 -30.73 17.18
C TYR A 333 21.29 -32.22 16.90
N TYR A 334 21.94 -32.62 15.79
CA TYR A 334 22.00 -34.03 15.38
C TYR A 334 22.77 -34.90 16.39
N ASN A 335 23.97 -34.48 16.79
CA ASN A 335 24.78 -35.28 17.74
C ASN A 335 24.13 -35.32 19.13
N ALA A 336 23.56 -34.20 19.59
CA ALA A 336 22.87 -34.14 20.87
C ALA A 336 21.59 -35.00 20.89
N CYS A 337 20.82 -35.06 19.79
CA CYS A 337 19.69 -35.97 19.66
C CYS A 337 20.12 -37.44 19.65
N THR A 338 21.19 -37.80 18.93
CA THR A 338 21.71 -39.18 18.92
C THR A 338 22.12 -39.60 20.31
N LYS A 339 22.91 -38.78 21.01
CA LYS A 339 23.32 -39.04 22.38
C LYS A 339 22.12 -39.20 23.33
N LEU A 340 21.12 -38.33 23.23
CA LEU A 340 19.89 -38.43 24.01
C LEU A 340 19.18 -39.79 23.80
N ILE A 341 19.08 -40.25 22.55
CA ILE A 341 18.46 -41.54 22.23
C ILE A 341 19.26 -42.70 22.83
N GLU A 342 20.60 -42.65 22.72
CA GLU A 342 21.49 -43.65 23.30
C GLU A 342 21.34 -43.70 24.82
N ASP A 343 21.44 -42.56 25.50
CA ASP A 343 21.31 -42.45 26.96
C ASP A 343 19.94 -42.97 27.42
N LEU A 344 18.84 -42.55 26.80
CA LEU A 344 17.49 -43.03 27.15
C LEU A 344 17.31 -44.54 26.94
N THR A 345 17.97 -45.11 25.93
CA THR A 345 17.89 -46.53 25.59
C THR A 345 18.73 -47.37 26.57
N ASN A 346 19.94 -46.91 26.87
CA ASN A 346 20.87 -47.56 27.79
C ASN A 346 20.33 -47.54 29.23
N ASP A 347 19.69 -46.45 29.63
CA ASP A 347 19.09 -46.28 30.96
C ASP A 347 17.72 -46.95 31.11
N GLN A 348 17.22 -47.62 30.06
CA GLN A 348 15.88 -48.21 30.01
C GLN A 348 14.77 -47.23 30.43
N SER A 349 14.90 -45.98 29.98
CA SER A 349 13.96 -44.91 30.33
C SER A 349 12.51 -45.31 29.98
N PRO A 350 11.52 -45.00 30.85
CA PRO A 350 10.10 -45.25 30.55
C PRO A 350 9.64 -44.62 29.24
N ILE A 351 10.31 -43.57 28.77
CA ILE A 351 10.04 -42.91 27.47
C ILE A 351 10.19 -43.91 26.31
N VAL A 352 11.14 -44.84 26.38
CA VAL A 352 11.37 -45.86 25.33
C VAL A 352 10.12 -46.72 25.13
N GLY A 353 9.45 -47.09 26.22
CA GLY A 353 8.21 -47.86 26.19
C GLY A 353 7.07 -47.13 25.48
N LEU A 354 7.00 -45.79 25.60
CA LEU A 354 5.98 -44.96 24.95
C LEU A 354 6.07 -44.99 23.42
N PHE A 355 7.23 -45.33 22.86
CA PHE A 355 7.47 -45.43 21.41
C PHE A 355 7.62 -46.88 20.93
N GLY A 356 7.13 -47.85 21.70
CA GLY A 356 7.14 -49.27 21.30
C GLY A 356 8.54 -49.87 21.20
N GLY A 357 9.51 -49.36 21.98
CA GLY A 357 10.85 -49.93 22.09
C GLY A 357 11.90 -49.36 21.13
N SER A 358 11.51 -48.49 20.19
CA SER A 358 12.45 -47.83 19.27
C SER A 358 12.23 -46.32 19.26
N LEU A 359 13.22 -45.57 19.71
CA LEU A 359 13.20 -44.11 19.62
C LEU A 359 13.64 -43.64 18.22
N LYS A 360 13.05 -42.54 17.76
CA LYS A 360 13.47 -41.81 16.56
C LYS A 360 13.63 -40.33 16.90
N GLN A 361 14.57 -39.68 16.23
CA GLN A 361 14.74 -38.24 16.32
C GLN A 361 13.48 -37.53 15.81
N GLY A 362 12.99 -36.55 16.57
CA GLY A 362 11.87 -35.72 16.17
C GLY A 362 11.16 -35.03 17.33
N VAL A 363 10.22 -34.16 16.99
CA VAL A 363 9.43 -33.37 17.95
C VAL A 363 8.75 -34.23 19.03
N PRO A 364 8.12 -35.39 18.72
CA PRO A 364 7.47 -36.22 19.74
C PRO A 364 8.41 -36.66 20.87
N LEU A 365 9.64 -37.06 20.53
CA LEU A 365 10.66 -37.43 21.52
C LEU A 365 11.05 -36.23 22.38
N THR A 366 11.30 -35.07 21.76
CA THR A 366 11.68 -33.86 22.50
C THR A 366 10.59 -33.38 23.44
N ILE A 367 9.30 -33.53 23.09
CA ILE A 367 8.18 -33.21 23.99
C ILE A 367 8.21 -34.11 25.22
N ARG A 368 8.27 -35.45 25.04
CA ARG A 368 8.27 -36.41 26.15
C ARG A 368 9.47 -36.22 27.06
N TYR A 369 10.64 -36.00 26.47
CA TYR A 369 11.85 -35.75 27.24
C TYR A 369 11.75 -34.43 28.03
N ALA A 370 11.32 -33.35 27.40
CA ALA A 370 11.13 -32.06 28.07
C ALA A 370 10.10 -32.14 29.22
N GLN A 371 8.99 -32.85 29.01
CA GLN A 371 7.99 -33.11 30.08
C GLN A 371 8.59 -33.79 31.30
N SER A 372 9.52 -34.74 31.09
CA SER A 372 10.22 -35.42 32.17
C SER A 372 11.16 -34.51 32.96
N LEU A 373 11.64 -33.40 32.37
CA LEU A 373 12.51 -32.44 33.04
C LEU A 373 11.72 -31.34 33.79
N ALA A 374 10.50 -31.02 33.36
CA ALA A 374 9.71 -29.90 33.86
C ALA A 374 8.98 -30.16 35.21
N HIS A 375 9.56 -30.98 36.09
CA HIS A 375 8.96 -31.31 37.38
C HIS A 375 8.53 -30.05 38.14
N ASN A 376 7.26 -30.01 38.58
CA ASN A 376 6.65 -28.92 39.37
C ASN A 376 6.56 -27.53 38.70
N ALA A 377 6.86 -27.40 37.40
CA ALA A 377 6.76 -26.13 36.67
C ALA A 377 5.40 -25.99 35.94
N ALA A 378 4.34 -25.62 36.68
CA ALA A 378 2.96 -25.60 36.15
C ALA A 378 2.79 -24.84 34.82
N ALA A 379 3.47 -23.70 34.65
CA ALA A 379 3.43 -22.94 33.40
C ALA A 379 4.06 -23.68 32.22
N ILE A 380 5.21 -24.31 32.43
CA ILE A 380 5.89 -25.12 31.40
C ILE A 380 5.05 -26.32 31.03
N GLN A 381 4.46 -27.00 32.02
CA GLN A 381 3.60 -28.16 31.77
C GLN A 381 2.35 -27.80 30.97
N ARG A 382 1.76 -26.62 31.20
CA ARG A 382 0.66 -26.13 30.35
C ARG A 382 1.05 -26.00 28.87
N LEU A 383 2.25 -25.49 28.58
CA LEU A 383 2.75 -25.39 27.21
C LEU A 383 2.98 -26.79 26.61
N PHE A 384 3.57 -27.70 27.38
CA PHE A 384 3.82 -29.08 26.91
C PHE A 384 2.54 -29.86 26.65
N ASN A 385 1.48 -29.63 27.43
CA ASN A 385 0.18 -30.23 27.15
C ASN A 385 -0.37 -29.77 25.79
N TRP A 386 -0.20 -28.49 25.44
CA TRP A 386 -0.57 -27.99 24.11
C TRP A 386 0.30 -28.57 22.98
N PHE A 387 1.60 -28.71 23.22
CA PHE A 387 2.53 -29.32 22.28
C PHE A 387 2.21 -30.80 22.03
N GLU A 388 1.83 -31.52 23.07
CA GLU A 388 1.36 -32.90 23.00
C GLU A 388 0.05 -33.02 22.21
N GLN A 389 -0.95 -32.20 22.53
CA GLN A 389 -2.26 -32.22 21.87
C GLN A 389 -2.20 -31.83 20.39
N SER A 390 -1.30 -30.92 20.04
CA SER A 390 -1.12 -30.46 18.66
C SER A 390 -0.26 -31.39 17.80
N ASN A 391 0.36 -32.43 18.37
CA ASN A 391 1.21 -33.38 17.66
C ASN A 391 0.47 -34.68 17.34
N ALA A 392 0.49 -35.10 16.07
CA ALA A 392 -0.24 -36.26 15.57
C ALA A 392 0.18 -37.59 16.22
N VAL A 393 1.44 -37.73 16.64
CA VAL A 393 1.95 -38.97 17.25
C VAL A 393 1.49 -39.07 18.70
N LEU A 394 1.47 -37.96 19.44
CA LEU A 394 1.24 -37.97 20.88
C LEU A 394 -0.24 -37.81 21.25
N ASN A 395 -1.05 -37.15 20.43
CA ASN A 395 -2.44 -36.84 20.77
C ASN A 395 -3.44 -37.99 20.57
N GLY A 396 -2.99 -39.16 20.11
CA GLY A 396 -3.81 -40.35 19.91
C GLY A 396 -4.77 -40.32 18.71
N THR A 397 -4.94 -39.17 18.03
CA THR A 397 -5.87 -39.03 16.89
C THR A 397 -5.21 -39.20 15.53
N ARG A 398 -3.86 -39.24 15.48
CA ARG A 398 -3.05 -39.25 14.24
C ARG A 398 -3.26 -38.01 13.35
N LYS A 399 -3.89 -36.96 13.87
CA LYS A 399 -4.11 -35.68 13.20
C LYS A 399 -3.49 -34.60 14.07
N GLY A 400 -2.56 -33.83 13.53
CA GLY A 400 -1.85 -32.79 14.27
C GLY A 400 -1.31 -31.70 13.36
N THR A 401 -0.90 -30.58 13.95
CA THR A 401 -0.33 -29.45 13.22
C THR A 401 0.99 -29.81 12.53
N ASP A 402 1.72 -30.79 13.06
CA ASP A 402 2.91 -31.39 12.44
C ASP A 402 2.58 -32.09 11.10
N SER A 403 1.43 -32.75 11.00
CA SER A 403 0.97 -33.37 9.75
C SER A 403 0.65 -32.33 8.67
N LEU A 404 0.09 -31.18 9.07
CA LEU A 404 -0.16 -30.04 8.18
C LEU A 404 1.16 -29.41 7.73
N ARG A 405 2.09 -29.16 8.67
CA ARG A 405 3.43 -28.64 8.39
C ARG A 405 4.18 -29.52 7.39
N ASN A 406 4.10 -30.85 7.53
CA ASN A 406 4.74 -31.77 6.60
C ASN A 406 4.11 -31.72 5.19
N ASN A 407 2.81 -31.55 5.09
CA ASN A 407 2.14 -31.35 3.81
C ASN A 407 2.53 -30.02 3.14
N ILE A 408 2.71 -28.95 3.92
CA ILE A 408 3.22 -27.69 3.38
C ILE A 408 4.67 -27.88 2.90
N ALA A 409 5.56 -28.37 3.76
CA ALA A 409 7.00 -28.43 3.51
C ALA A 409 7.41 -29.45 2.42
N HIS A 410 6.76 -30.61 2.37
CA HIS A 410 7.14 -31.69 1.46
C HIS A 410 6.25 -31.79 0.22
N ASN A 411 4.99 -31.33 0.30
CA ASN A 411 4.02 -31.49 -0.79
C ASN A 411 3.54 -30.15 -1.37
N GLY A 412 3.96 -29.00 -0.83
CA GLY A 412 3.52 -27.68 -1.27
C GLY A 412 2.02 -27.43 -1.09
N LYS A 413 1.35 -28.18 -0.19
CA LYS A 413 -0.10 -28.08 0.00
C LYS A 413 -0.42 -27.01 1.03
N GLY A 414 -1.10 -25.95 0.58
CA GLY A 414 -1.61 -24.90 1.45
C GLY A 414 -2.65 -25.41 2.45
N VAL A 415 -2.78 -24.66 3.53
CA VAL A 415 -3.75 -24.88 4.61
C VAL A 415 -4.71 -23.70 4.64
N ASP A 416 -6.01 -23.99 4.66
CA ASP A 416 -7.07 -23.03 4.97
C ASP A 416 -7.60 -23.23 6.40
N GLU A 417 -8.46 -22.33 6.85
CA GLU A 417 -9.05 -22.36 8.19
C GLU A 417 -9.77 -23.68 8.47
N LYS A 418 -10.59 -24.14 7.53
CA LYS A 418 -11.43 -25.32 7.67
C LYS A 418 -10.57 -26.56 7.86
N LEU A 419 -9.52 -26.71 7.06
CA LEU A 419 -8.59 -27.83 7.17
C LEU A 419 -7.85 -27.79 8.51
N LEU A 420 -7.31 -26.63 8.90
CA LEU A 420 -6.61 -26.47 10.18
C LEU A 420 -7.51 -26.84 11.36
N LEU A 421 -8.71 -26.27 11.43
CA LEU A 421 -9.65 -26.55 12.51
C LEU A 421 -10.24 -27.97 12.45
N SER A 422 -10.26 -28.63 11.29
CA SER A 422 -10.64 -30.05 11.22
C SER A 422 -9.56 -31.00 11.76
N VAL A 423 -8.30 -30.58 11.70
CA VAL A 423 -7.15 -31.33 12.22
C VAL A 423 -6.93 -31.02 13.69
N PHE A 424 -7.06 -29.75 14.08
CA PHE A 424 -6.88 -29.30 15.45
C PHE A 424 -7.90 -28.20 15.80
N PRO A 425 -9.12 -28.58 16.24
CA PRO A 425 -10.22 -27.64 16.50
C PRO A 425 -9.90 -26.56 17.53
N ALA A 426 -8.98 -26.82 18.45
CA ALA A 426 -8.59 -25.92 19.53
C ALA A 426 -7.41 -24.99 19.17
N PHE A 427 -7.05 -24.84 17.89
CA PHE A 427 -5.86 -24.07 17.49
C PHE A 427 -5.89 -22.61 17.98
N ASP A 428 -7.01 -21.90 17.82
CA ASP A 428 -7.15 -20.52 18.28
C ASP A 428 -7.03 -20.42 19.82
N GLN A 429 -7.75 -21.27 20.55
CA GLN A 429 -7.67 -21.32 22.01
C GLN A 429 -6.26 -21.64 22.50
N MET A 430 -5.55 -22.55 21.82
CA MET A 430 -4.16 -22.85 22.12
C MET A 430 -3.27 -21.61 22.00
N LEU A 431 -3.41 -20.82 20.93
CA LEU A 431 -2.64 -19.58 20.78
C LEU A 431 -2.95 -18.60 21.92
N ILE A 432 -4.22 -18.43 22.30
CA ILE A 432 -4.61 -17.56 23.42
C ILE A 432 -4.00 -18.04 24.74
N ASP A 433 -4.08 -19.34 25.03
CA ASP A 433 -3.57 -19.92 26.27
C ASP A 433 -2.04 -19.86 26.36
N ILE A 434 -1.34 -20.07 25.24
CA ILE A 434 0.12 -19.94 25.17
C ILE A 434 0.52 -18.49 25.37
N GLN A 435 -0.15 -17.53 24.73
CA GLN A 435 0.07 -16.09 24.92
C GLN A 435 -0.03 -15.72 26.41
N TYR A 436 -1.11 -16.13 27.05
CA TYR A 436 -1.36 -15.92 28.47
C TYR A 436 -0.28 -16.57 29.33
N THR A 437 0.08 -17.82 29.03
CA THR A 437 1.09 -18.57 29.78
C THR A 437 2.48 -17.94 29.69
N LEU A 438 2.85 -17.41 28.52
CA LEU A 438 4.09 -16.65 28.31
C LEU A 438 4.03 -15.25 28.93
N GLY A 439 2.86 -14.77 29.32
CA GLY A 439 2.64 -13.42 29.84
C GLY A 439 2.81 -12.33 28.78
N ILE A 440 2.59 -12.66 27.51
CA ILE A 440 2.61 -11.68 26.41
C ILE A 440 1.31 -10.85 26.48
N PRO A 441 1.35 -9.51 26.33
CA PRO A 441 0.16 -8.68 26.31
C PRO A 441 -0.87 -9.16 25.29
N SER A 442 -2.17 -9.10 25.65
CA SER A 442 -3.26 -9.55 24.77
C SER A 442 -3.36 -8.73 23.48
N ALA A 443 -3.03 -7.44 23.55
CA ALA A 443 -2.93 -6.58 22.38
C ALA A 443 -1.65 -6.93 21.58
N SER A 444 -1.83 -7.52 20.40
CA SER A 444 -0.74 -7.83 19.48
C SER A 444 0.08 -6.59 19.17
N SER A 445 1.39 -6.68 19.38
CA SER A 445 2.32 -5.59 19.07
C SER A 445 2.32 -5.22 17.58
N PHE A 446 2.10 -6.17 16.68
CA PHE A 446 1.89 -5.89 15.24
C PHE A 446 0.66 -5.01 15.02
N VAL A 447 -0.48 -5.34 15.63
CA VAL A 447 -1.71 -4.53 15.49
C VAL A 447 -1.52 -3.11 16.03
N ILE A 448 -0.75 -2.95 17.11
CA ILE A 448 -0.47 -1.62 17.67
C ILE A 448 0.40 -0.81 16.69
N VAL A 449 1.42 -1.42 16.08
CA VAL A 449 2.26 -0.77 15.06
C VAL A 449 1.45 -0.42 13.83
N ASP A 450 0.66 -1.37 13.31
CA ASP A 450 -0.20 -1.17 12.14
C ASP A 450 -1.10 0.05 12.36
N LYS A 451 -1.79 0.13 13.51
CA LYS A 451 -2.63 1.28 13.88
C LYS A 451 -1.85 2.58 14.00
N LEU A 452 -0.64 2.56 14.55
CA LEU A 452 0.18 3.76 14.65
C LEU A 452 0.58 4.28 13.28
N ILE A 453 0.96 3.37 12.36
CA ILE A 453 1.27 3.71 10.97
C ILE A 453 0.03 4.29 10.28
N THR A 454 -1.11 3.61 10.32
CA THR A 454 -2.32 4.06 9.62
C THR A 454 -2.87 5.37 10.17
N ASN A 455 -2.81 5.60 11.49
CA ASN A 455 -3.19 6.88 12.07
C ASN A 455 -2.29 8.02 11.63
N ARG A 456 -0.97 7.79 11.48
CA ARG A 456 -0.04 8.81 11.00
C ARG A 456 -0.21 9.14 9.53
N LEU A 457 -0.54 8.14 8.70
CA LEU A 457 -0.82 8.34 7.27
C LEU A 457 -2.11 9.17 7.03
N ARG A 458 -3.03 9.18 8.00
CA ARG A 458 -4.35 9.84 7.90
C ARG A 458 -4.43 11.20 8.61
N GLN A 459 -3.32 11.71 9.13
CA GLN A 459 -3.19 13.04 9.73
C GLN A 459 -2.67 14.03 8.71
#